data_AF-A0A7C7NIL4-F1
#
_entry.id   AF-A0A7C7NIL4-F1
#
_cell.length_a   1.000
_cell.length_b   1.000
_cell.length_c   1.000
_cell.angle_alpha   90.00
_cell.angle_beta   90.00
_cell.angle_gamma   90.00
#
_symmetry.space_group_name_H-M   'P 1'
#
loop_
_entity.id
_entity.type
_entity.pdbx_description
1 polymer ?
#
loop_
_entity_poly.entity_id
_entity_poly.type
_entity_poly.pdbx_seq_one_letter_code
_entity_poly.pdbx_strand_id
1 'polypeptide(L)' 'IFLYDSSGRLEVSIWSEAFDTYRSILRKGQIIVIEGVVEKDEYSSDKIKTSFKMVADKIFSFDQARKEFIKHIKLSVNAE' A
#
# COMPACT_ATOMS: atom_id res chain seq x y z
N ILE A 1 1.76 10.09 -2.07
CA ILE A 1 3.05 9.33 -2.13
C ILE A 1 3.00 8.32 -3.27
N PHE A 2 4.14 7.75 -3.66
CA PHE A 2 4.19 6.69 -4.67
C PHE A 2 4.66 5.37 -4.05
N LEU A 3 3.90 4.31 -4.28
CA LEU A 3 4.20 2.96 -3.82
C LEU A 3 4.58 2.07 -5.01
N TYR A 4 5.55 1.17 -4.81
CA TYR A 4 6.01 0.21 -5.80
C TYR A 4 6.06 -1.18 -5.19
N ASP A 5 5.47 -2.17 -5.86
CA ASP A 5 5.38 -3.56 -5.38
C ASP A 5 6.02 -4.56 -6.36
N SER A 6 6.96 -4.08 -7.18
CA SER A 6 7.58 -4.76 -8.34
C SER A 6 6.66 -5.02 -9.54
N SER A 7 5.32 -4.98 -9.38
CA SER A 7 4.37 -5.13 -10.48
C SER A 7 4.05 -3.79 -11.16
N GLY A 8 4.12 -2.70 -10.41
CA GLY A 8 3.86 -1.37 -10.94
C GLY A 8 4.10 -0.26 -9.91
N ARG A 9 3.59 0.93 -10.26
CA ARG A 9 3.58 2.11 -9.41
C ARG A 9 2.14 2.51 -9.15
N LEU A 10 1.81 2.75 -7.89
CA LEU A 10 0.52 3.27 -7.46
C LEU A 10 0.69 4.65 -6.82
N GLU A 11 -0.15 5.60 -7.21
CA GLU A 11 -0.26 6.89 -6.53
C GLU A 11 -1.25 6.78 -5.38
N VAL A 12 -0.80 7.17 -4.19
CA VAL A 12 -1.57 7.09 -2.95
C VAL A 12 -1.70 8.48 -2.32
N SER A 13 -2.93 8.97 -2.22
CA SER A 13 -3.29 10.19 -1.50
C SER A 13 -3.39 9.91 0.00
N ILE A 14 -2.89 10.86 0.81
CA ILE A 14 -2.93 10.77 2.27
C ILE A 14 -3.53 12.09 2.77
N TRP A 15 -4.55 12.01 3.62
CA TRP A 15 -5.14 13.18 4.27
C TRP A 15 -4.12 13.84 5.20
N SER A 16 -4.21 15.17 5.36
CA SER A 16 -3.22 15.95 6.12
C SER A 16 -3.03 15.44 7.56
N GLU A 17 -4.10 15.16 8.30
CA GLU A 17 -4.01 14.63 9.67
C GLU A 17 -3.28 13.28 9.75
N ALA A 18 -3.58 12.38 8.80
CA ALA A 18 -2.89 11.09 8.72
C ALA A 18 -1.41 11.28 8.33
N PHE A 19 -1.11 12.23 7.43
CA PHE A 19 0.25 12.51 7.03
C PHE A 19 1.11 13.00 8.20
N ASP A 20 0.58 13.87 9.06
CA ASP A 20 1.30 14.34 10.25
C ASP A 20 1.56 13.21 11.24
N THR A 21 0.57 12.33 11.42
CA THR A 21 0.69 11.14 12.29
C THR A 21 1.75 10.16 11.78
N TYR A 22 1.76 9.88 10.48
CA TYR A 22 2.62 8.86 9.86
C TYR A 22 3.90 9.43 9.23
N ARG A 23 4.17 10.73 9.41
CA ARG A 23 5.31 11.45 8.81
C ARG A 23 6.64 10.73 9.00
N SER A 24 6.85 10.15 10.18
CA SER A 24 8.09 9.49 10.57
C SER A 24 8.37 8.22 9.78
N ILE A 25 7.34 7.48 9.35
CA ILE A 25 7.43 6.23 8.59
C ILE A 25 7.30 6.42 7.07
N LEU A 26 6.89 7.61 6.62
CA LEU A 26 6.78 7.97 5.21
C LEU A 26 8.12 8.47 4.65
N ARG A 27 9.15 7.61 4.68
CA ARG A 27 10.50 7.90 4.17
C ARG A 27 10.76 7.17 2.86
N LYS A 28 11.62 7.74 2.01
CA LYS A 28 12.04 7.10 0.77
C LYS A 28 12.75 5.77 1.08
N GLY A 29 12.39 4.71 0.36
CA GLY A 29 12.96 3.37 0.52
C GLY A 29 12.45 2.60 1.73
N GLN A 30 11.50 3.14 2.49
CA GLN A 30 10.91 2.44 3.62
C GLN A 30 9.80 1.48 3.16
N ILE A 31 9.81 0.26 3.70
CA ILE A 31 8.73 -0.70 3.50
C ILE A 31 7.59 -0.33 4.45
N ILE A 32 6.42 -0.11 3.86
CA ILE A 32 5.17 0.23 4.56
C ILE A 32 4.04 -0.64 4.03
N VAL A 33 3.02 -0.81 4.85
CA VAL A 33 1.75 -1.45 4.47
C VAL A 33 0.66 -0.40 4.60
N ILE A 34 -0.18 -0.29 3.57
CA ILE A 34 -1.24 0.73 3.51
C ILE A 34 -2.58 0.01 3.38
N GLU A 35 -3.53 0.41 4.22
CA GLU A 35 -4.95 0.06 4.12
C GLU A 35 -5.70 1.31 3.63
N GLY A 36 -6.62 1.14 2.70
CA GLY A 36 -7.40 2.26 2.17
C GLY A 36 -8.23 1.89 0.95
N VAL A 37 -8.91 2.89 0.39
CA VAL A 37 -9.83 2.73 -0.74
C VAL A 37 -9.08 2.93 -2.05
N VAL A 38 -9.30 2.01 -3.00
CA VAL A 38 -8.78 2.09 -4.36
C VAL A 38 -9.90 2.46 -5.31
N GLU A 39 -9.67 3.48 -6.12
CA GLU A 39 -10.60 3.97 -7.12
C GLU A 39 -9.99 3.85 -8.51
N LYS A 40 -10.84 3.50 -9.48
CA LYS A 40 -10.45 3.52 -10.88
C LYS A 40 -10.44 4.97 -11.33
N ASP A 41 -9.32 5.41 -11.89
CA ASP A 41 -9.22 6.77 -12.42
C ASP A 41 -9.84 6.81 -13.82
N GLU A 42 -11.05 7.33 -13.92
CA GLU A 42 -11.82 7.44 -15.16
C GLU A 42 -11.34 8.58 -16.07
N TYR A 43 -10.45 9.45 -15.60
CA TYR A 43 -9.91 10.58 -16.37
C TYR A 43 -8.72 10.23 -17.25
N SER A 44 -8.21 8.98 -17.18
CA SER A 44 -7.13 8.55 -18.06
C SER A 44 -7.66 8.41 -19.49
N SER A 45 -7.28 9.37 -20.33
CA SER A 45 -7.64 9.44 -21.75
C SER A 45 -7.10 8.27 -22.59
N ASP A 46 -6.24 7.43 -22.00
CA ASP A 46 -5.65 6.27 -22.64
C ASP A 46 -6.40 4.98 -22.25
N LYS A 47 -7.31 4.55 -23.14
CA LYS A 47 -8.13 3.33 -22.96
C LYS A 47 -7.32 2.04 -22.83
N ILE A 48 -6.00 2.09 -23.04
CA ILE A 48 -5.09 0.95 -22.96
C ILE A 48 -4.54 0.76 -21.53
N LYS A 49 -4.54 1.81 -20.69
CA LYS A 49 -4.05 1.76 -19.30
C LYS A 49 -5.16 2.11 -18.31
N THR A 50 -5.65 1.09 -17.61
CA THR A 50 -6.43 1.30 -16.38
C THR A 50 -5.49 1.87 -15.32
N SER A 51 -5.61 3.16 -15.04
CA SER A 51 -4.95 3.80 -13.90
C SER A 51 -5.81 3.65 -12.65
N PHE A 52 -5.16 3.35 -11.54
CA PHE A 52 -5.79 3.32 -10.23
C PHE A 52 -5.20 4.43 -9.36
N LYS A 53 -6.05 5.01 -8.53
CA LYS A 53 -5.66 5.92 -7.45
C LYS A 53 -6.10 5.30 -6.13
N MET A 54 -5.37 5.59 -5.07
CA MET A 54 -5.71 5.11 -3.73
C MET A 54 -5.76 6.27 -2.76
N VAL A 55 -6.68 6.23 -1.80
CA VAL A 55 -6.68 7.08 -0.62
C VAL A 55 -6.35 6.20 0.59
N ALA A 56 -5.32 6.57 1.35
CA ALA A 56 -4.88 5.82 2.53
C ALA A 56 -5.72 6.17 3.77
N ASP A 57 -6.19 5.14 4.47
CA ASP A 57 -6.86 5.25 5.77
C ASP A 57 -5.91 4.93 6.92
N LYS A 58 -5.11 3.87 6.78
CA LYS A 58 -4.10 3.47 7.78
C LYS A 58 -2.78 3.15 7.12
N ILE A 59 -1.70 3.51 7.80
CA ILE A 59 -0.34 3.27 7.32
C ILE A 59 0.44 2.60 8.45
N PHE A 60 1.00 1.45 8.15
CA PHE A 60 1.81 0.67 9.08
C PHE A 60 3.25 0.63 8.59
N SER A 61 4.19 0.76 9.53
CA SER A 61 5.53 0.22 9.31
C SER A 61 5.45 -1.30 9.12
N PHE A 62 6.45 -1.88 8.47
CA PHE A 62 6.51 -3.33 8.29
C PHE A 62 6.41 -4.09 9.62
N ASP A 63 7.08 -3.63 10.68
CA ASP A 63 7.03 -4.27 12.00
C ASP A 63 5.65 -4.18 12.66
N GLN A 64 4.95 -3.06 12.51
CA GLN A 64 3.56 -2.92 12.99
C GLN A 64 2.63 -3.88 12.23
N ALA A 65 2.74 -3.92 10.90
CA ALA A 65 1.94 -4.81 10.08
C ALA A 65 2.17 -6.28 10.43
N ARG A 66 3.41 -6.67 10.72
CA ARG A 66 3.73 -8.03 11.18
C ARG A 66 3.01 -8.38 12.47
N LYS A 67 3.01 -7.48 13.45
CA LYS A 67 2.33 -7.70 14.74
C LYS A 67 0.81 -7.77 14.58
N GLU A 68 0.25 -6.96 13.69
CA GLU A 68 -1.20 -6.86 13.49
C GLU A 68 -1.76 -8.04 12.68
N PHE A 69 -1.07 -8.43 11.60
CA PHE A 69 -1.63 -9.32 10.59
C PHE A 69 -1.05 -10.74 10.59
N ILE A 70 0.16 -10.97 11.13
CA ILE A 70 0.72 -12.33 11.20
C ILE A 70 0.04 -13.08 12.35
N LYS A 71 -0.91 -13.94 11.99
CA LYS A 71 -1.64 -14.78 12.95
C LYS A 71 -1.18 -16.23 12.97
N HIS A 72 -0.65 -16.72 11.84
CA HIS A 72 -0.35 -18.14 11.66
C HIS A 72 0.89 -18.32 10.78
N ILE A 73 1.56 -19.45 10.94
CA ILE A 73 2.61 -19.92 10.03
C ILE A 73 1.95 -20.84 9.01
N LYS A 74 2.08 -20.51 7.71
CA LYS A 74 1.62 -21.37 6.62
C LYS A 74 2.75 -22.34 6.26
N LEU A 75 2.53 -23.64 6.49
CA LEU A 75 3.41 -24.70 6.02
C LEU A 75 2.91 -25.18 4.66
N SER A 76 3.79 -25.19 3.66
CA SER A 76 3.54 -25.81 2.35
C SER A 76 4.42 -27.04 2.24
N VAL A 77 3.81 -28.22 2.29
CA VAL A 77 4.48 -29.52 2.14
C VAL A 77 4.17 -30.01 0.73
N ASN A 78 5.20 -30.34 -0.03
CA ASN A 78 5.03 -30.97 -1.34
C ASN A 78 4.83 -32.47 -1.11
N ALA A 79 3.89 -33.08 -1.83
CA ALA A 79 3.84 -34.54 -1.91
C ALA A 79 4.91 -35.01 -2.90
N GLU A 80 5.71 -35.99 -2.50
CA GLU A 80 6.46 -36.83 -3.45
C GLU A 80 5.52 -37.80 -4.17
#